data_AF-A0A142XU63-F1
#
_entry.id   AF-A0A142XU63-F1
#
_cell.length_a   1.000
_cell.length_b   1.000
_cell.length_c   1.000
_cell.angle_alpha   90.00
_cell.angle_beta   90.00
_cell.angle_gamma   90.00
#
_symmetry.space_group_name_H-M   'P 1'
#
loop_
_entity.id
_entity.type
_entity.pdbx_description
1 polymer ?
#
loop_
_entity_poly.entity_id
_entity_poly.type
_entity_poly.pdbx_seq_one_letter_code
_entity_poly.pdbx_strand_id
1 'polypeptide(L)'
;MSWHVAYYVFLGLPASLWFLNRLFLRNRLHWLILWPVAIVGCYCVLLLGVHLLDSHLEAELYKHDLNGDRSFSGAEVTPAMEEAMGRLTNDTGRALAPITGMVFSLTWVAMNYIPPGIISLAIWRFRSHRGDFDENENIASPEYDRIQQEPYETDNPYRVPRSTNRVE
;
A
#
# COMPACT_ATOMS: atom_id res chain seq x y z
N MET A 1 4.47 -3.24 26.32
CA MET A 1 3.52 -2.62 25.37
C MET A 1 2.32 -3.55 25.27
N SER A 2 1.09 -3.09 25.53
CA SER A 2 -0.09 -3.97 25.46
C SER A 2 -0.30 -4.44 24.02
N TRP A 3 -0.63 -5.73 23.83
CA TRP A 3 -0.82 -6.35 22.51
C TRP A 3 -1.78 -5.58 21.60
N HIS A 4 -2.73 -4.87 22.19
CA HIS A 4 -3.66 -4.00 21.48
C HIS A 4 -2.98 -2.81 20.77
N VAL A 5 -1.96 -2.19 21.36
CA VAL A 5 -1.26 -1.05 20.74
C VAL A 5 -0.51 -1.51 19.50
N ALA A 6 0.15 -2.67 19.56
CA ALA A 6 0.81 -3.25 18.39
C ALA A 6 -0.20 -3.56 17.27
N TYR A 7 -1.37 -4.11 17.64
CA TYR A 7 -2.45 -4.39 16.70
C TYR A 7 -2.97 -3.12 16.01
N TYR A 8 -3.26 -2.06 16.76
CA TYR A 8 -3.76 -0.80 16.18
C TYR A 8 -2.73 -0.09 15.31
N VAL A 9 -1.44 -0.13 15.65
CA VAL A 9 -0.37 0.42 14.81
C VAL A 9 -0.25 -0.39 13.51
N PHE A 10 -0.35 -1.71 13.59
CA PHE A 10 -0.21 -2.60 12.44
C PHE A 10 -1.40 -2.53 11.46
N LEU A 11 -2.63 -2.45 11.98
CA LEU A 11 -3.86 -2.21 11.20
C LEU A 11 -3.98 -0.77 10.70
N GLY A 12 -3.50 0.16 11.51
CA GLY A 12 -3.55 1.58 11.21
C GLY A 12 -2.54 2.00 10.15
N LEU A 13 -1.41 1.32 9.98
CA LEU A 13 -0.33 1.77 9.08
C LEU A 13 -0.76 1.93 7.60
N PRO A 14 -1.41 0.94 6.96
CA PRO A 14 -1.86 1.08 5.57
C PRO A 14 -2.98 2.12 5.43
N ALA A 15 -3.94 2.11 6.36
CA ALA A 15 -5.08 3.04 6.37
C ALA A 15 -4.65 4.49 6.65
N SER A 16 -3.69 4.67 7.56
CA SER A 16 -3.11 5.97 7.90
C SER A 16 -2.23 6.51 6.79
N LEU A 17 -1.46 5.69 6.07
CA LEU A 17 -0.72 6.14 4.88
C LEU A 17 -1.69 6.61 3.78
N TRP A 18 -2.79 5.90 3.57
CA TRP A 18 -3.83 6.32 2.64
C TRP A 18 -4.49 7.64 3.08
N PHE A 19 -4.83 7.76 4.37
CA PHE A 19 -5.46 8.95 4.95
C PHE A 19 -4.52 10.17 4.96
N LEU A 20 -3.24 9.99 5.33
CA LEU A 20 -2.19 11.02 5.31
C LEU A 20 -1.90 11.47 3.88
N ASN A 21 -1.86 10.55 2.91
CA ASN A 21 -1.75 10.93 1.49
C ASN A 21 -2.96 11.73 1.01
N ARG A 22 -4.14 11.47 1.56
CA ARG A 22 -5.35 12.25 1.26
C ARG A 22 -5.37 13.63 1.92
N LEU A 23 -4.76 13.79 3.10
CA LEU A 23 -4.80 15.03 3.90
C LEU A 23 -3.62 15.97 3.69
N PHE A 24 -2.39 15.45 3.57
CA PHE A 24 -1.17 16.27 3.62
C PHE A 24 -0.39 16.33 2.29
N LEU A 25 -0.46 15.29 1.46
CA LEU A 25 0.31 15.25 0.21
C LEU A 25 -0.41 16.05 -0.88
N ARG A 26 -0.06 17.35 -0.96
CA ARG A 26 -0.55 18.35 -1.93
C ARG A 26 -0.43 17.90 -3.38
N ASN A 27 0.58 17.08 -3.68
CA ASN A 27 0.67 16.27 -4.89
C ASN A 27 0.25 14.85 -4.53
N ARG A 28 -0.98 14.45 -4.89
CA ARG A 28 -1.49 13.09 -4.68
C ARG A 28 -0.48 12.09 -5.24
N LEU A 29 0.26 11.40 -4.39
CA LEU A 29 1.11 10.32 -4.87
C LEU A 29 0.21 9.32 -5.60
N HIS A 30 0.62 8.94 -6.81
CA HIS A 30 -0.11 7.95 -7.58
C HIS A 30 -0.25 6.69 -6.72
N TRP A 31 -1.45 6.14 -6.69
CA TRP A 31 -1.79 4.96 -5.89
C TRP A 31 -0.87 3.76 -6.20
N LEU A 32 -0.33 3.69 -7.41
CA LEU A 32 0.67 2.71 -7.86
C LEU A 32 2.01 2.81 -7.12
N ILE A 33 2.42 4.00 -6.66
CA ILE A 33 3.67 4.21 -5.93
C ILE A 33 3.48 3.97 -4.43
N LEU A 34 2.29 4.26 -3.90
CA LEU A 34 1.98 4.04 -2.49
C LEU A 34 2.05 2.56 -2.10
N TRP A 35 1.67 1.67 -3.02
CA TRP A 35 1.65 0.23 -2.77
C TRP A 35 3.04 -0.37 -2.47
N PRO A 36 4.07 -0.22 -3.33
CA PRO A 36 5.41 -0.71 -3.03
C PRO A 36 6.04 0.01 -1.83
N VAL A 37 5.79 1.32 -1.67
CA VAL A 37 6.29 2.08 -0.50
C VAL A 37 5.70 1.54 0.81
N ALA A 38 4.41 1.18 0.83
CA ALA A 38 3.76 0.59 1.99
C ALA A 38 4.31 -0.80 2.31
N ILE A 39 4.62 -1.62 1.30
CA ILE A 39 5.25 -2.94 1.48
C ILE A 39 6.62 -2.77 2.14
N VAL A 40 7.47 -1.93 1.56
CA VAL A 40 8.83 -1.67 2.09
C VAL A 40 8.75 -1.09 3.50
N GLY A 41 7.87 -0.12 3.75
CA GLY A 41 7.68 0.47 5.07
C GLY A 41 7.25 -0.57 6.11
N CYS A 42 6.26 -1.40 5.79
CA CYS A 42 5.81 -2.48 6.68
C CYS A 42 6.92 -3.49 6.96
N TYR A 43 7.67 -3.89 5.93
CA TYR A 43 8.80 -4.79 6.05
C TYR A 43 9.90 -4.23 6.97
N CYS A 44 10.28 -2.96 6.78
CA CYS A 44 11.29 -2.30 7.61
C CYS A 44 10.85 -2.21 9.08
N VAL A 45 9.58 -1.92 9.36
CA VAL A 45 9.06 -1.88 10.74
C VAL A 45 9.13 -3.25 11.40
N LEU A 46 8.80 -4.31 10.67
CA LEU A 46 8.92 -5.69 11.19
C LEU A 46 10.37 -6.04 11.51
N LEU A 47 11.30 -5.78 10.58
CA LEU A 47 12.73 -6.03 10.80
C LEU A 47 13.30 -5.21 11.96
N LEU A 48 12.87 -3.95 12.09
CA LEU A 48 13.29 -3.11 13.21
C LEU A 48 12.81 -3.69 14.54
N GLY A 49 11.56 -4.16 14.61
CA GLY A 49 11.04 -4.81 15.81
C GLY A 49 11.84 -6.04 16.22
N VAL A 50 12.23 -6.86 15.22
CA VAL A 50 13.08 -8.04 15.44
C VAL A 50 14.47 -7.64 15.92
N HIS A 51 15.08 -6.62 15.32
CA HIS A 51 16.41 -6.15 15.70
C HIS A 51 16.43 -5.57 17.12
N LEU A 52 15.39 -4.83 17.53
CA LEU A 52 15.24 -4.32 18.89
C LEU A 52 15.09 -5.45 19.91
N LEU A 53 14.37 -6.51 19.57
CA LEU A 53 14.23 -7.69 20.42
C LEU A 53 15.57 -8.44 20.55
N ASP A 54 16.29 -8.61 19.44
CA ASP A 54 17.61 -9.24 19.43
C ASP A 54 18.59 -8.49 20.33
N SER A 55 18.64 -7.17 20.19
CA SER A 55 19.46 -6.28 21.02
C SER A 55 19.10 -6.39 22.50
N HIS A 56 17.81 -6.54 22.82
CA HIS A 56 17.35 -6.71 24.20
C HIS A 56 17.80 -8.05 24.81
N LEU A 57 17.69 -9.14 24.05
CA LEU A 57 18.10 -10.47 24.49
C LEU A 57 19.63 -10.59 24.61
N GLU A 58 20.38 -10.01 23.67
CA GLU A 58 21.83 -9.89 23.79
C GLU A 58 22.22 -9.11 25.04
N ALA A 59 21.55 -7.98 25.29
CA ALA A 59 21.79 -7.19 26.50
C ALA A 59 21.39 -7.94 27.80
N GLU A 60 20.44 -8.86 27.75
CA GLU A 60 20.12 -9.74 28.89
C GLU A 60 21.21 -10.80 29.10
N LEU A 61 21.68 -11.43 28.02
CA LEU A 61 22.75 -12.42 28.06
C LEU A 61 24.07 -11.82 28.56
N TYR A 62 24.46 -10.65 28.06
CA TYR A 62 25.70 -9.97 28.47
C TYR A 62 25.67 -9.35 29.87
N LYS A 63 24.56 -9.42 30.61
CA LYS A 63 24.59 -9.12 32.07
C LYS A 63 25.37 -10.16 32.86
N HIS A 64 25.55 -11.36 32.29
CA HIS A 64 26.30 -12.45 32.89
C HIS A 64 27.79 -12.42 32.53
N ASP A 65 28.19 -11.54 31.62
CA ASP A 65 29.59 -11.30 31.25
C ASP A 65 30.22 -10.40 32.33
N LEU A 66 31.05 -10.99 33.19
CA LEU A 66 31.62 -10.30 34.36
C LEU A 66 32.87 -9.50 33.98
N ASN A 67 33.58 -9.93 32.93
CA ASN A 67 34.85 -9.37 32.52
C ASN A 67 34.74 -8.45 31.27
N GLY A 68 33.60 -8.47 30.58
CA GLY A 68 33.28 -7.65 29.42
C GLY A 68 33.92 -8.13 28.10
N ASP A 69 34.38 -9.38 28.02
CA ASP A 69 35.09 -9.92 26.86
C ASP A 69 34.18 -10.54 25.79
N ARG A 70 32.85 -10.53 26.03
CA ARG A 70 31.79 -11.13 25.19
C ARG A 70 31.90 -12.65 25.02
N SER A 71 32.71 -13.30 25.84
CA SER A 71 32.79 -14.74 25.98
C SER A 71 32.32 -15.13 27.38
N PHE A 72 31.95 -16.40 27.56
CA PHE A 72 31.57 -16.91 28.87
C PHE A 72 32.56 -17.99 29.28
N SER A 73 33.12 -17.87 30.49
CA SER A 73 34.14 -18.78 30.99
C SER A 73 33.99 -19.08 32.49
N GLY A 74 34.33 -20.32 32.89
CA GLY A 74 34.44 -20.73 34.29
C GLY A 74 33.24 -20.35 35.16
N ALA A 75 33.42 -19.32 36.00
CA ALA A 75 32.41 -18.85 36.95
C ALA A 75 31.22 -18.09 36.31
N GLU A 76 31.34 -17.67 35.04
CA GLU A 76 30.28 -16.99 34.28
C GLU A 76 29.24 -18.00 33.74
N VAL A 77 29.61 -19.28 33.68
CA VAL A 77 28.72 -20.36 33.25
C VAL A 77 27.76 -20.74 34.38
N THR A 78 26.66 -20.00 34.44
CA THR A 78 25.59 -20.20 35.41
C THR A 78 24.33 -20.74 34.73
N PRO A 79 23.44 -21.46 35.44
CA PRO A 79 22.16 -21.91 34.88
C PRO A 79 21.30 -20.76 34.33
N ALA A 80 21.38 -19.56 34.93
CA ALA A 80 20.67 -18.37 34.44
C ALA A 80 21.24 -17.86 33.10
N MET A 81 22.57 -17.91 32.93
CA MET A 81 23.21 -17.58 31.66
C MET A 81 22.81 -18.60 30.57
N GLU A 82 22.80 -19.90 30.90
CA GLU A 82 22.36 -20.94 29.95
C GLU A 82 20.91 -20.75 29.50
N GLU A 83 20.02 -20.33 30.41
CA GLU A 83 18.64 -19.99 30.08
C GLU A 83 18.57 -18.76 29.15
N ALA A 84 19.33 -17.70 29.45
CA ALA A 84 19.40 -16.50 28.60
C ALA A 84 19.95 -16.84 27.20
N MET A 85 20.99 -17.66 27.12
CA MET A 85 21.57 -18.14 25.87
C MET A 85 20.56 -19.00 25.10
N GLY A 86 19.79 -19.83 25.80
CA GLY A 86 18.67 -20.59 25.23
C GLY A 86 17.61 -19.67 24.61
N ARG A 87 17.22 -18.59 25.28
CA ARG A 87 16.25 -17.61 24.74
C ARG A 87 16.79 -16.86 23.51
N LEU A 88 18.09 -16.56 23.48
CA LEU A 88 18.73 -15.90 22.34
C LEU A 88 18.86 -16.83 21.12
N THR A 89 19.15 -18.11 21.34
CA THR A 89 19.45 -19.05 20.23
C THR A 89 18.24 -19.83 19.74
N ASN A 90 17.25 -20.09 20.60
CA ASN A 90 16.09 -20.91 20.28
C ASN A 90 14.89 -20.10 19.75
N ASP A 91 15.15 -19.07 18.94
CA ASP A 91 14.10 -18.26 18.32
C ASP A 91 14.11 -18.41 16.78
N THR A 92 13.51 -19.50 16.32
CA THR A 92 13.27 -19.78 14.90
C THR A 92 12.47 -18.66 14.21
N GLY A 93 11.59 -17.99 14.95
CA GLY A 93 10.78 -16.89 14.43
C GLY A 93 11.64 -15.69 14.04
N ARG A 94 12.59 -15.31 14.91
CA ARG A 94 13.57 -14.25 14.63
C ARG A 94 14.50 -14.62 13.47
N ALA A 95 15.01 -15.85 13.45
CA ALA A 95 15.92 -16.30 12.39
C ALA A 95 15.25 -16.27 11.00
N LEU A 96 13.97 -16.61 10.92
CA LEU A 96 13.20 -16.61 9.67
C LEU A 96 12.53 -15.26 9.37
N ALA A 97 12.61 -14.28 10.26
CA ALA A 97 11.93 -12.99 10.14
C ALA A 97 12.18 -12.25 8.82
N PRO A 98 13.38 -12.27 8.20
CA PRO A 98 13.59 -11.63 6.91
C PRO A 98 12.74 -12.22 5.79
N ILE A 99 12.51 -13.54 5.81
CA ILE A 99 11.73 -14.26 4.80
C ILE A 99 10.24 -14.14 5.12
N THR A 100 9.85 -14.47 6.35
CA THR A 100 8.45 -14.44 6.77
C THR A 100 7.89 -13.02 6.78
N GLY A 101 8.69 -12.03 7.20
CA GLY A 101 8.32 -10.62 7.18
C GLY A 101 8.06 -10.10 5.76
N MET A 102 8.80 -10.58 4.76
CA MET A 102 8.56 -10.21 3.36
C MET A 102 7.21 -10.75 2.89
N VAL A 103 6.95 -12.05 3.09
CA VAL A 103 5.65 -12.66 2.74
C VAL A 103 4.51 -11.96 3.47
N PHE A 104 4.67 -11.70 4.76
CA PHE A 104 3.64 -11.08 5.58
C PHE A 104 3.34 -9.64 5.14
N SER A 105 4.37 -8.83 4.88
CA SER A 105 4.20 -7.45 4.40
C SER A 105 3.50 -7.39 3.05
N LEU A 106 3.83 -8.29 2.12
CA LEU A 106 3.16 -8.42 0.82
C LEU A 106 1.68 -8.75 0.99
N THR A 107 1.37 -9.82 1.72
CA THR A 107 -0.01 -10.27 1.96
C THR A 107 -0.82 -9.18 2.66
N TRP A 108 -0.26 -8.56 3.71
CA TRP A 108 -0.95 -7.55 4.49
C TRP A 108 -1.29 -6.29 3.67
N VAL A 109 -0.32 -5.77 2.91
CA VAL A 109 -0.55 -4.59 2.07
C VAL A 109 -1.48 -4.91 0.91
N ALA A 110 -1.36 -6.10 0.30
CA ALA A 110 -2.29 -6.56 -0.73
C ALA A 110 -3.75 -6.58 -0.21
N MET A 111 -3.99 -7.14 0.98
CA MET A 111 -5.32 -7.18 1.59
C MET A 111 -5.91 -5.79 1.83
N ASN A 112 -5.09 -4.77 2.07
CA ASN A 112 -5.57 -3.41 2.29
C ASN A 112 -5.81 -2.62 0.99
N TYR A 113 -4.99 -2.82 -0.04
CA TYR A 113 -5.02 -2.02 -1.27
C TYR A 113 -5.85 -2.67 -2.40
N ILE A 114 -5.99 -3.99 -2.44
CA ILE A 114 -6.75 -4.69 -3.48
C ILE A 114 -8.26 -4.42 -3.38
N PRO A 115 -8.93 -4.51 -2.21
CA PRO A 115 -10.38 -4.34 -2.14
C PRO A 115 -10.86 -2.97 -2.62
N PRO A 116 -10.24 -1.82 -2.23
CA PRO A 116 -10.59 -0.51 -2.79
C PRO A 116 -10.38 -0.45 -4.30
N GLY A 117 -9.31 -1.09 -4.81
CA GLY A 117 -9.04 -1.20 -6.24
C GLY A 117 -10.17 -1.92 -6.99
N ILE A 118 -10.60 -3.09 -6.50
CA ILE A 118 -11.69 -3.86 -7.08
C ILE A 118 -13.00 -3.08 -7.05
N ILE A 119 -13.32 -2.42 -5.93
CA ILE A 119 -14.53 -1.59 -5.79
C ILE A 119 -14.51 -0.45 -6.82
N SER A 120 -13.37 0.24 -6.96
CA SER A 120 -13.23 1.32 -7.93
C SER A 120 -13.42 0.83 -9.38
N LEU A 121 -12.89 -0.35 -9.71
CA LEU A 121 -13.04 -0.97 -11.02
C LEU A 121 -14.50 -1.38 -11.29
N ALA A 122 -15.17 -1.95 -10.30
CA ALA A 122 -16.59 -2.34 -10.40
C ALA A 122 -17.49 -1.12 -10.62
N ILE A 123 -17.26 -0.02 -9.88
CA ILE A 123 -18.00 1.24 -10.06
C ILE A 123 -17.76 1.81 -11.46
N TRP A 124 -16.50 1.85 -11.92
CA TRP A 124 -16.18 2.31 -13.26
C TRP A 124 -16.86 1.47 -14.34
N ARG A 125 -16.82 0.14 -14.23
CA ARG A 125 -17.44 -0.80 -15.18
C ARG A 125 -18.97 -0.68 -15.22
N PHE A 126 -19.60 -0.43 -14.08
CA PHE A 126 -21.04 -0.24 -14.00
C PHE A 126 -21.47 1.11 -14.60
N ARG A 127 -20.68 2.16 -14.37
CA ARG A 127 -20.93 3.48 -14.97
C ARG A 127 -20.74 3.48 -16.49
N SER A 128 -19.76 2.73 -17.01
CA SER A 128 -19.56 2.66 -18.47
C SER A 128 -20.75 2.01 -19.17
N HIS A 129 -21.26 0.90 -18.62
CA HIS A 129 -22.47 0.27 -19.16
C HIS A 129 -23.70 1.18 -19.12
N ARG A 130 -23.88 1.98 -18.06
CA ARG A 130 -25.05 2.88 -17.98
C ARG A 130 -24.99 4.02 -19.01
N GLY A 131 -23.80 4.54 -19.32
CA GLY A 131 -23.64 5.57 -20.36
C GLY A 131 -24.06 5.09 -21.76
N ASP A 132 -23.74 3.84 -22.10
CA ASP A 132 -24.10 3.25 -23.40
C ASP A 132 -25.63 3.08 -23.55
N PHE A 133 -26.37 2.83 -22.46
CA PHE A 133 -27.84 2.75 -22.51
C PHE A 133 -28.46 4.12 -22.77
N ASP A 134 -28.01 5.17 -22.06
CA ASP A 134 -28.57 6.53 -22.20
C ASP A 134 -28.32 7.11 -23.60
N GLU A 135 -27.18 6.80 -24.24
CA GLU A 135 -26.86 7.26 -25.60
C GLU A 135 -27.71 6.54 -26.65
N ASN A 136 -27.88 5.21 -26.53
CA ASN A 136 -28.71 4.44 -27.45
C ASN A 136 -30.21 4.75 -27.30
N GLU A 137 -30.69 5.04 -26.09
CA GLU A 137 -32.09 5.44 -25.85
C GLU A 137 -32.40 6.82 -26.45
N ASN A 138 -31.46 7.77 -26.38
CA ASN A 138 -31.60 9.06 -27.04
C ASN A 138 -31.68 8.93 -28.57
N ILE A 139 -30.83 8.11 -29.18
CA ILE A 139 -30.83 7.88 -30.64
C ILE A 139 -32.12 7.20 -31.11
N ALA A 140 -32.68 6.31 -30.30
CA ALA A 140 -33.94 5.62 -30.59
C ALA A 140 -35.19 6.49 -30.30
N SER A 141 -35.02 7.71 -29.79
CA SER A 141 -36.15 8.59 -29.49
C SER A 141 -36.69 9.25 -30.77
N PRO A 142 -38.03 9.33 -30.98
CA PRO A 142 -38.63 10.03 -32.12
C PRO A 142 -38.39 11.56 -32.11
N GLU A 143 -37.75 12.08 -31.08
CA GLU A 143 -37.27 13.46 -31.00
C GLU A 143 -35.90 13.62 -31.68
N TYR A 144 -34.99 12.64 -31.51
CA TYR A 144 -33.70 12.61 -32.21
C TYR A 144 -33.86 12.55 -33.73
N ASP A 145 -34.77 11.70 -34.21
CA ASP A 145 -35.09 11.60 -35.64
C ASP A 145 -35.66 12.92 -36.20
N ARG A 146 -36.43 13.67 -35.40
CA ARG A 146 -36.95 14.99 -35.80
C ARG A 146 -35.83 16.02 -35.93
N ILE A 147 -34.90 16.05 -34.98
CA ILE A 147 -33.77 16.99 -34.99
C ILE A 147 -32.81 16.68 -36.16
N GLN A 148 -32.61 15.41 -36.51
CA GLN A 148 -31.81 14.99 -37.67
C GLN A 148 -32.48 15.32 -39.02
N GLN A 149 -33.83 15.37 -39.07
CA GLN A 149 -34.59 15.66 -40.28
C GLN A 149 -34.79 17.17 -40.53
N GLU A 150 -34.46 18.04 -39.57
CA GLU A 150 -34.43 19.47 -39.85
C GLU A 150 -33.29 19.77 -40.85
N PRO A 151 -33.60 20.36 -42.02
CA PRO A 151 -32.57 20.79 -42.94
C PRO A 151 -31.67 21.77 -42.20
N TYR A 152 -30.37 21.50 -42.13
CA TYR A 152 -29.39 22.43 -41.60
C TYR A 152 -29.56 23.77 -42.31
N GLU A 153 -30.18 24.73 -41.64
CA GLU A 153 -30.26 26.09 -42.16
C GLU A 153 -28.84 26.65 -42.12
N THR A 154 -28.24 26.82 -43.29
CA THR A 154 -26.80 27.10 -43.50
C THR A 154 -26.33 28.48 -43.06
N ASP A 155 -27.07 29.16 -42.18
CA ASP A 155 -26.70 30.48 -41.65
C ASP A 155 -25.91 30.34 -40.34
N ASN A 156 -24.80 29.60 -40.39
CA ASN A 156 -23.80 29.67 -39.33
C ASN A 156 -22.81 30.83 -39.65
N PRO A 157 -22.94 32.00 -39.00
CA PRO A 157 -22.07 33.15 -39.26
C PRO A 157 -20.62 32.93 -38.80
N TYR A 158 -20.32 31.82 -38.12
CA TYR A 158 -18.98 31.47 -37.64
C TYR A 158 -18.26 30.46 -38.52
N ARG A 159 -18.72 30.24 -39.76
CA ARG A 159 -17.96 29.41 -40.72
C ARG A 159 -16.67 30.13 -41.09
N VAL A 160 -15.59 29.81 -40.37
CA VAL A 160 -14.24 30.28 -40.69
C VAL A 160 -13.92 29.80 -42.10
N PRO A 161 -13.61 30.70 -43.06
CA PRO A 161 -13.25 30.29 -44.40
C PRO A 161 -12.02 29.39 -44.33
N ARG A 162 -12.15 28.17 -44.86
CA ARG A 162 -11.02 27.25 -45.04
C ARG A 162 -10.04 27.95 -45.98
N SER A 163 -8.93 28.47 -45.46
CA SER A 163 -7.85 28.95 -46.30
C SER A 163 -7.29 27.77 -47.08
N THR A 164 -7.66 27.70 -48.35
CA THR A 164 -7.02 26.79 -49.30
C THR A 164 -5.60 27.29 -49.51
N ASN A 165 -4.66 26.74 -48.74
CA ASN A 165 -3.24 26.83 -49.05
C ASN A 165 -3.01 26.06 -50.34
N ARG A 166 -3.09 26.77 -51.47
CA ARG A 166 -2.56 26.31 -52.75
C ARG A 166 -1.04 26.37 -52.62
N VAL A 167 -0.43 25.20 -52.47
CA VAL A 167 1.01 25.01 -52.68
C VAL A 167 1.22 25.04 -54.18
N GLU A 168 1.89 26.09 -54.66
CA GLU A 168 2.59 26.09 -55.95
C GLU A 168 4.06 25.72 -55.72
#